data_AF-A0A957KLU1-F1
#
_entry.id   AF-A0A957KLU1-F1
#
_cell.length_a   1.000
_cell.length_b   1.000
_cell.length_c   1.000
_cell.angle_alpha   90.00
_cell.angle_beta   90.00
_cell.angle_gamma   90.00
#
_symmetry.space_group_name_H-M   'P 1'
#
loop_
_entity.id
_entity.type
_entity.pdbx_description
1 polymer ?
#
loop_
_entity_poly.entity_id
_entity_poly.type
_entity_poly.pdbx_seq_one_letter_code
_entity_poly.pdbx_strand_id
1 'polypeptide(L)' 'MFDYLVVGLGLIGSASLRYLSELSGNVAGIGPAEPADEATHEGIYGAWFDNGRLARQLTTDPVWAELAQRALTEFPHL' A
#
# COMPACT_ATOMS: atom_id res chain seq x y z
N MET A 1 -23.11 -4.97 -1.48
CA MET A 1 -22.95 -3.55 -1.09
C MET A 1 -21.64 -3.45 -0.35
N PHE A 2 -20.86 -2.39 -0.56
CA PHE A 2 -19.57 -2.21 0.12
C PHE A 2 -19.76 -1.25 1.31
N ASP A 3 -19.15 -1.59 2.44
CA ASP A 3 -19.10 -0.75 3.64
C ASP A 3 -17.98 0.29 3.51
N TYR A 4 -16.90 -0.06 2.81
CA TYR A 4 -15.73 0.78 2.62
C TYR A 4 -15.27 0.78 1.17
N LEU A 5 -14.82 1.94 0.72
CA LEU A 5 -14.27 2.15 -0.62
C LEU A 5 -12.92 2.85 -0.49
N VAL A 6 -11.85 2.19 -0.94
CA VAL A 6 -10.50 2.75 -0.96
C VAL A 6 -10.20 3.30 -2.34
N VAL A 7 -10.11 4.63 -2.46
CA VAL A 7 -9.80 5.31 -3.73
C VAL A 7 -8.31 5.59 -3.82
N GLY A 8 -7.67 5.00 -4.84
CA GLY A 8 -6.22 4.96 -5.03
C GLY A 8 -5.64 3.63 -4.58
N LEU A 9 -4.98 2.91 -5.49
CA LEU A 9 -4.34 1.60 -5.25
C LEU A 9 -2.80 1.67 -5.28
N GLY A 10 -2.25 2.80 -4.83
CA GLY A 10 -0.82 2.95 -4.54
C GLY A 10 -0.44 2.33 -3.19
N LEU A 11 0.82 2.53 -2.76
CA LEU A 11 1.40 1.94 -1.54
C LEU A 11 0.48 2.01 -0.30
N ILE A 12 -0.08 3.18 0.00
CA ILE A 12 -0.92 3.38 1.18
C ILE A 12 -2.32 2.80 0.96
N GLY A 13 -2.87 2.93 -0.25
CA GLY A 13 -4.21 2.48 -0.58
C GLY A 13 -4.33 0.96 -0.60
N SER A 14 -3.38 0.27 -1.23
CA SER A 14 -3.33 -1.19 -1.23
C SER A 14 -3.12 -1.76 0.18
N ALA A 15 -2.25 -1.15 0.99
CA ALA A 15 -2.07 -1.53 2.39
C ALA A 15 -3.37 -1.32 3.20
N SER A 16 -4.04 -0.17 3.03
CA SER A 16 -5.32 0.11 3.69
C SER A 16 -6.39 -0.91 3.28
N LEU A 17 -6.48 -1.24 1.99
CA LEU A 17 -7.41 -2.22 1.46
C LEU A 17 -7.17 -3.61 2.07
N ARG A 18 -5.91 -4.06 2.15
CA ARG A 18 -5.53 -5.32 2.80
C ARG A 18 -6.03 -5.36 4.24
N TYR A 19 -5.62 -4.39 5.08
CA TYR A 19 -5.98 -4.41 6.50
C TYR A 19 -7.47 -4.21 6.75
N LEU A 20 -8.17 -3.41 5.93
CA LEU A 20 -9.63 -3.31 6.02
C LEU A 20 -10.31 -4.62 5.64
N SER A 21 -9.78 -5.37 4.66
CA SER A 21 -10.34 -6.66 4.26
C SER A 21 -10.20 -7.76 5.32
N GLU A 22 -9.21 -7.64 6.22
CA GLU A 22 -9.07 -8.52 7.38
C GLU A 22 -10.15 -8.25 8.44
N LEU A 23 -10.73 -7.04 8.47
CA LEU A 23 -11.75 -6.62 9.42
C LEU A 23 -13.18 -6.73 8.86
N SER A 24 -13.37 -6.62 7.55
CA SER A 24 -14.67 -6.71 6.88
C SER A 24 -14.56 -7.33 5.50
N GLY A 25 -15.51 -8.20 5.15
CA GLY A 25 -15.62 -8.79 3.80
C GLY A 25 -16.24 -7.84 2.76
N ASN A 26 -16.75 -6.67 3.15
CA ASN A 26 -17.45 -5.74 2.25
C ASN A 26 -16.58 -4.51 1.91
N VAL A 27 -15.35 -4.73 1.48
CA VAL A 27 -14.41 -3.66 1.12
C VAL A 27 -14.12 -3.73 -0.37
N ALA A 28 -14.09 -2.58 -1.05
CA ALA A 28 -13.64 -2.48 -2.44
C ALA A 28 -12.57 -1.41 -2.63
N GLY A 29 -11.66 -1.69 -3.56
CA GLY A 29 -10.63 -0.75 -4.03
C GLY A 29 -10.96 -0.18 -5.40
N ILE A 30 -10.63 1.09 -5.62
CA ILE A 30 -10.77 1.78 -6.91
C ILE A 30 -9.43 2.39 -7.29
N GLY A 31 -8.88 1.97 -8.42
CA GLY A 31 -7.65 2.51 -8.97
C GLY A 31 -7.10 1.62 -10.09
N PRO A 32 -6.01 2.05 -10.74
CA PRO A 32 -5.31 1.21 -11.71
C PRO A 32 -4.80 -0.06 -11.02
N ALA A 33 -5.00 -1.20 -11.68
CA ALA A 33 -4.40 -2.46 -11.25
C ALA A 33 -2.89 -2.46 -11.53
N GLU A 34 -2.16 -3.35 -10.86
CA GLU A 34 -0.81 -3.67 -11.32
C GLU A 34 -0.87 -4.34 -12.71
N PRO A 35 0.05 -4.00 -13.62
CA PRO A 35 0.07 -4.57 -14.95
C PRO A 35 0.49 -6.04 -14.88
N ALA A 36 0.02 -6.83 -15.85
CA ALA A 36 0.47 -8.21 -16.00
C ALA A 36 1.92 -8.32 -16.51
N ASP A 37 2.42 -7.28 -17.17
CA ASP A 37 3.79 -7.17 -17.67
C ASP A 37 4.34 -5.77 -17.40
N GLU A 38 5.41 -5.70 -16.61
CA GLU A 38 6.09 -4.46 -16.23
C GLU A 38 6.83 -3.81 -17.41
N ALA A 39 7.20 -4.55 -18.45
CA ALA A 39 7.95 -4.01 -19.59
C ALA A 39 7.06 -3.31 -20.62
N THR A 40 5.79 -3.74 -20.71
CA THR A 40 4.86 -3.32 -21.77
C THR A 40 3.65 -2.54 -21.24
N HIS A 41 3.61 -2.23 -19.94
CA HIS A 41 2.50 -1.50 -19.35
C HIS A 41 2.33 -0.10 -19.97
N GLU A 42 1.08 0.35 -20.07
CA GLU A 42 0.75 1.72 -20.41
C GLU A 42 0.17 2.43 -19.19
N GLY A 43 0.59 3.69 -18.98
CA GLY A 43 0.10 4.51 -17.87
C GLY A 43 0.82 4.30 -16.55
N ILE A 44 0.31 4.95 -15.50
CA ILE A 44 0.89 4.96 -14.15
C ILE A 44 0.11 4.00 -13.26
N TYR A 45 0.82 3.15 -12.52
CA TYR A 45 0.25 2.30 -11.49
C TYR A 45 1.11 2.31 -10.23
N GLY A 46 0.47 2.01 -9.10
CA GLY A 46 1.14 1.74 -7.85
C GLY A 46 2.17 2.79 -7.45
N ALA A 47 3.35 2.31 -7.09
CA ALA A 47 4.50 3.11 -6.71
C ALA A 47 5.73 2.82 -7.61
N TRP A 48 5.48 2.37 -8.84
CA TRP A 48 6.45 1.74 -9.76
C TRP A 48 7.73 2.55 -10.00
N PHE A 49 7.61 3.85 -10.26
CA PHE A 49 8.76 4.73 -10.55
C PHE A 49 9.73 4.92 -9.37
N ASP A 50 9.41 4.32 -8.21
CA ASP A 50 10.21 4.31 -6.99
C ASP A 50 10.09 2.93 -6.34
N ASN A 51 10.57 1.90 -7.05
CA ASN A 51 10.55 0.51 -6.59
C ASN A 51 11.59 0.23 -5.48
N GLY A 52 12.71 0.97 -5.47
CA GLY A 52 13.78 0.86 -4.49
C GLY A 52 13.59 1.83 -3.34
N ARG A 53 12.89 1.43 -2.28
CA ARG A 53 12.63 2.31 -1.13
C ARG A 53 13.61 2.08 0.02
N LEU A 54 14.12 3.19 0.56
CA LEU A 54 14.80 3.20 1.85
C LEU A 54 13.78 3.38 2.97
N ALA A 55 13.66 2.39 3.85
CA ALA A 55 12.87 2.50 5.07
C ALA A 55 13.75 2.93 6.24
N ARG A 56 13.29 3.91 7.03
CA ARG A 56 14.00 4.45 8.19
C ARG A 56 13.15 4.31 9.45
N GLN A 57 13.71 3.75 10.52
CA GLN A 57 13.05 3.60 11.82
C GLN A 57 13.14 4.85 12.70
N LEU A 58 14.24 5.59 12.59
CA LEU A 58 14.54 6.73 13.46
C LEU A 58 14.23 8.05 12.73
N THR A 59 13.22 8.77 13.22
CA THR A 59 12.86 10.10 12.74
C THR A 59 12.46 10.99 13.91
N THR A 60 12.52 12.30 13.72
CA THR A 60 12.17 13.30 14.75
C THR A 60 10.67 13.37 15.00
N ASP A 61 9.84 12.90 14.06
CA ASP A 61 8.40 12.83 14.24
C ASP A 61 8.03 11.49 14.90
N PRO A 62 7.49 11.50 16.13
CA PRO A 62 7.19 10.26 16.85
C PRO A 62 6.10 9.43 16.19
N VAL A 63 5.15 10.04 15.47
CA VAL A 63 4.09 9.30 14.77
C VAL A 63 4.68 8.55 13.58
N TRP A 64 5.53 9.21 12.79
CA TRP A 64 6.20 8.54 11.67
C TRP A 64 7.20 7.48 12.11
N ALA A 65 7.88 7.69 13.25
CA ALA A 65 8.77 6.70 13.82
C ALA A 65 8.01 5.42 14.19
N GLU A 66 6.87 5.56 14.87
CA GLU A 66 6.02 4.43 15.26
C GLU A 66 5.44 3.71 14.03
N LEU A 67 4.88 4.44 13.07
CA LEU A 67 4.34 3.86 11.84
C LEU A 67 5.41 3.11 11.04
N ALA A 68 6.62 3.66 10.92
CA ALA A 68 7.71 3.00 10.22
C ALA A 68 8.17 1.71 10.92
N GLN A 69 8.26 1.72 12.26
CA GLN A 69 8.62 0.53 13.03
C GLN A 69 7.58 -0.58 12.86
N ARG A 70 6.29 -0.26 12.92
CA ARG A 70 5.20 -1.22 12.66
C ARG A 70 5.18 -1.71 11.23
N ALA A 71 5.44 -0.85 10.25
CA ALA A 71 5.52 -1.28 8.85
C ALA A 71 6.69 -2.25 8.63
N LEU A 72 7.82 -2.05 9.30
CA LEU A 72 9.01 -2.89 9.16
C LEU A 72 8.86 -4.29 9.76
N THR A 73 8.00 -4.47 10.76
CA THR A 73 7.69 -5.82 11.27
C THR A 73 6.92 -6.67 10.26
N GLU A 74 6.28 -6.05 9.27
CA GLU A 74 5.50 -6.74 8.24
C GLU A 74 6.34 -7.15 7.02
N PHE A 75 7.57 -6.62 6.86
CA PHE A 75 8.40 -6.91 5.68
C PHE A 75 8.73 -8.39 5.49
N PRO A 76 8.95 -9.21 6.54
CA PRO A 76 9.11 -10.66 6.39
C PRO A 76 7.86 -11.39 5.89
N HIS A 77 6.70 -10.73 5.83
CA HIS A 77 5.42 -11.29 5.40
C HIS A 77 4.98 -10.80 4.00
N LEU A 78 5.80 -9.97 3.35
CA LEU A 78 5.61 -9.48 1.98
C LEU A 78 6.42 -10.33 0.99
#